data_AF-A0A7C5WJH7-F1
#
_entry.id   AF-A0A7C5WJH7-F1
#
_cell.length_a   1.000
_cell.length_b   1.000
_cell.length_c   1.000
_cell.angle_alpha   90.00
_cell.angle_beta   90.00
_cell.angle_gamma   90.00
#
_symmetry.space_group_name_H-M   'P 1'
#
loop_
_entity.id
_entity.type
_entity.pdbx_description
1 polymer ?
#
loop_
_entity_poly.entity_id
_entity_poly.type
_entity_poly.pdbx_seq_one_letter_code
_entity_poly.pdbx_strand_id
1 'polypeptide(L)' 'VILNEIVRAMKDDRRVELRGFGAFSVRYRKARMARNPRTGEVVPVGAKKMPYFRAGKELRERLNAR' A
#
# COMPACT_ATOMS: atom_id res chain seq x y z
N VAL A 1 -1.60 -20.28 -2.97
CA VAL A 1 -2.24 -19.23 -3.81
C VAL A 1 -1.28 -18.06 -3.99
N ILE A 2 -1.26 -17.38 -5.14
CA ILE A 2 -0.32 -16.29 -5.48
C ILE A 2 -0.26 -15.15 -4.45
N LEU A 3 -1.37 -14.89 -3.74
CA LEU A 3 -1.45 -13.83 -2.73
C LEU A 3 -0.44 -14.03 -1.59
N ASN A 4 -0.14 -15.27 -1.20
CA ASN A 4 0.84 -15.55 -0.14
C ASN A 4 2.25 -15.13 -0.57
N GLU A 5 2.60 -15.31 -1.84
CA GLU A 5 3.90 -14.91 -2.37
C GLU A 5 4.04 -13.38 -2.43
N ILE A 6 2.95 -12.68 -2.76
CA ILE A 6 2.91 -11.20 -2.68
C ILE A 6 3.16 -10.74 -1.24
N VAL A 7 2.48 -11.34 -0.26
CA VAL A 7 2.68 -11.01 1.16
C VAL A 7 4.12 -11.30 1.61
N ARG A 8 4.69 -12.46 1.22
CA ARG A 8 6.08 -12.82 1.54
C ARG A 8 7.06 -11.80 0.96
N ALA A 9 6.94 -11.47 -0.32
CA ALA A 9 7.78 -10.46 -0.95
C ALA A 9 7.69 -9.09 -0.26
N MET A 10 6.47 -8.65 0.08
CA MET A 10 6.28 -7.38 0.78
C MET A 10 6.84 -7.38 2.20
N LYS A 11 6.80 -8.50 2.93
CA LYS A 11 7.47 -8.60 4.25
C LYS A 11 8.97 -8.34 4.15
N ASP A 12 9.59 -8.79 3.06
CA ASP A 12 11.01 -8.60 2.74
C ASP A 12 11.31 -7.24 2.07
N ASP A 13 10.37 -6.30 2.07
CA ASP A 13 10.45 -5.01 1.35
C ASP A 13 10.65 -5.11 -0.16
N ARG A 14 10.42 -6.29 -0.75
CA ARG A 14 10.51 -6.50 -2.19
C ARG A 14 9.25 -5.99 -2.88
N ARG A 15 9.45 -5.29 -4.00
CA ARG A 15 8.38 -4.88 -4.90
C ARG A 15 7.94 -6.08 -5.75
N VAL A 16 6.63 -6.27 -5.89
CA VAL A 16 6.05 -7.25 -6.81
C VAL A 16 5.40 -6.50 -7.97
N GLU A 17 5.82 -6.80 -9.18
CA GLU A 17 5.25 -6.22 -10.40
C GLU A 17 4.49 -7.29 -11.19
N LEU A 18 3.23 -7.02 -11.46
CA LEU A 18 2.35 -7.81 -12.31
C LEU A 18 2.15 -6.99 -13.59
N ARG A 19 2.91 -7.29 -14.65
CA ARG A 19 2.86 -6.53 -15.92
C ARG A 19 1.43 -6.44 -16.43
N GLY A 20 1.05 -5.26 -16.91
CA GLY A 20 -0.32 -4.94 -17.34
C GLY A 20 -1.30 -4.65 -16.19
N PHE A 21 -1.14 -5.29 -15.03
CA PHE A 21 -2.06 -5.13 -13.90
C PHE A 21 -1.65 -4.02 -12.93
N GLY A 22 -0.42 -4.04 -12.42
CA GLY A 22 0.05 -3.09 -11.43
C GLY A 22 1.23 -3.59 -10.61
N ALA A 23 1.55 -2.87 -9.54
CA ALA A 23 2.64 -3.23 -8.64
C ALA A 23 2.27 -3.07 -7.17
N PHE A 24 2.68 -4.03 -6.37
CA PHE A 24 2.64 -3.98 -4.91
C PHE A 24 4.01 -3.59 -4.36
N SER A 25 4.03 -2.68 -3.40
CA SER A 25 5.24 -2.29 -2.68
C SER A 25 4.93 -1.89 -1.24
N VAL A 26 5.97 -1.76 -0.43
CA VAL A 26 5.86 -1.24 0.92
C VAL A 26 6.25 0.24 0.93
N ARG A 27 5.44 1.06 1.62
CA ARG A 27 5.76 2.44 1.95
C ARG A 27 6.02 2.59 3.43
N TYR A 28 7.04 3.35 3.77
CA TYR A 28 7.33 3.70 5.16
C TYR A 28 6.57 4.96 5.56
N ARG A 29 5.86 4.89 6.68
CA ARG A 29 5.24 6.04 7.34
C ARG A 29 6.03 6.33 8.61
N LYS A 30 6.56 7.56 8.69
CA LYS A 30 7.23 8.07 9.90
C LYS A 30 6.22 8.19 11.05
N ALA A 31 6.72 8.09 12.27
CA ALA A 31 5.94 8.38 13.45
C ALA A 31 5.43 9.84 13.40
N ARG A 32 4.22 10.07 13.92
CA ARG A 32 3.60 11.40 13.96
C ARG A 32 2.60 11.50 15.09
N MET A 33 2.21 12.72 15.43
CA MET A 33 1.03 12.96 16.27
C MET A 33 -0.23 12.95 15.39
N ALA A 34 -1.28 12.27 15.85
CA ALA A 34 -2.59 12.26 15.23
C ALA A 34 -3.65 12.73 16.24
N ARG A 35 -4.82 13.11 15.74
CA ARG A 35 -5.94 13.54 16.58
C ARG A 35 -6.99 12.44 16.63
N ASN A 36 -7.45 12.09 17.82
CA ASN A 36 -8.60 11.21 17.99
C ASN A 36 -9.84 11.91 17.42
N PRO A 37 -10.52 11.37 16.39
CA PRO A 37 -11.66 12.04 15.77
C PRO A 37 -12.87 12.16 16.71
N ARG A 38 -12.93 11.36 17.79
CA ARG A 38 -14.04 11.39 18.76
C ARG A 38 -13.80 12.39 19.90
N THR A 39 -12.57 12.50 20.41
CA THR A 39 -12.25 13.32 21.62
C THR A 39 -11.44 14.57 21.32
N GLY A 40 -10.80 14.66 20.15
CA GLY A 40 -9.91 15.77 19.80
C GLY A 40 -8.53 15.69 20.45
N GLU A 41 -8.28 14.70 21.29
CA GLU A 41 -6.99 14.50 21.95
C GLU A 41 -5.89 14.16 20.96
N VAL A 42 -4.69 14.65 21.24
CA VAL A 42 -3.49 14.35 20.45
C VAL A 42 -2.89 13.04 20.96
N VAL A 43 -2.75 12.06 20.07
CA VAL A 43 -2.22 10.73 20.38
C VAL A 43 -1.02 10.40 19.48
N PRO A 44 0.02 9.73 20.02
CA PRO A 44 1.16 9.31 19.22
C PRO A 44 0.78 8.16 18.28
N VAL A 45 1.26 8.23 17.03
CA VAL A 45 1.18 7.15 16.05
C VAL A 45 2.59 6.73 15.69
N GLY A 46 2.94 5.49 16.01
CA GLY A 46 4.24 4.91 15.72
C GLY A 46 4.54 4.83 14.21
N ALA A 47 5.82 4.75 13.87
CA ALA A 47 6.26 4.48 12.52
C ALA A 47 5.82 3.08 12.08
N LYS A 48 5.44 2.92 10.82
CA LYS A 48 5.00 1.62 10.29
C LYS A 48 5.21 1.47 8.79
N LYS A 49 5.34 0.22 8.38
CA LYS A 49 5.24 -0.21 6.98
C LYS A 49 3.77 -0.23 6.56
N MET A 50 3.48 0.25 5.36
CA MET A 50 2.15 0.23 4.77
C MET A 50 2.17 -0.44 3.40
N PRO A 51 1.24 -1.37 3.13
CA PRO A 51 1.09 -1.90 1.79
C PRO A 51 0.63 -0.78 0.85
N TYR A 52 1.16 -0.79 -0.37
CA TYR A 52 0.78 0.14 -1.41
C TYR A 52 0.62 -0.61 -2.73
N PHE A 53 -0.51 -0.39 -3.39
CA PHE A 53 -0.74 -0.87 -4.74
C PHE A 53 -0.79 0.32 -5.70
N ARG A 54 -0.05 0.21 -6.81
CA ARG A 54 -0.13 1.13 -7.94
C ARG A 54 -0.75 0.39 -9.11
N ALA A 55 -1.94 0.81 -9.54
CA ALA A 55 -2.58 0.28 -10.73
C ALA A 55 -1.73 0.57 -11.98
N GLY A 56 -1.60 -0.43 -12.85
CA GLY A 56 -0.91 -0.34 -14.13
C GLY A 56 -1.62 0.60 -15.10
N LYS A 57 -0.95 0.92 -16.21
CA LYS A 57 -1.56 1.69 -17.31
C LYS A 57 -2.72 0.89 -17.94
N GLU A 58 -2.45 -0.33 -18.36
CA GLU A 58 -3.42 -1.21 -19.04
C GLU A 58 -4.65 -1.51 -18.15
N LEU A 59 -4.48 -1.82 -16.86
CA LEU A 59 -5.62 -1.96 -15.94
C LEU A 59 -6.49 -0.70 -15.90
N ARG A 60 -5.88 0.49 -15.80
CA ARG A 60 -6.62 1.76 -15.80
C ARG A 60 -7.31 2.01 -17.13
N GLU A 61 -6.66 1.72 -18.25
CA GLU A 61 -7.24 1.90 -19.58
C GLU A 61 -8.43 0.98 -19.80
N ARG A 62 -8.32 -0.31 -19.46
CA ARG A 62 -9.42 -1.28 -19.58
C ARG A 62 -10.65 -0.91 -18.76
N LEU A 63 -10.46 -0.30 -17.58
CA LEU A 63 -11.56 0.15 -16.73
C LEU A 63 -12.24 1.43 -17.24
N ASN A 64 -11.55 2.22 -18.06
CA ASN A 64 -12.05 3.51 -18.58
C ASN A 64 -12.32 3.48 -20.09
N ALA A 65 -12.16 2.32 -20.74
CA ALA A 65 -12.54 2.12 -22.13
C ALA A 65 -14.08 2.23 -22.21
N ARG A 66 -14.56 3.12 -23.09
CA ARG A 66 -16.00 3.27 -23.38
C ARG A 66 -16.48 2.17 -24.31
#